data_AF-A0A158E7U0-F1
#
_entry.id   AF-A0A158E7U0-F1
#
_cell.length_a   1.000
_cell.length_b   1.000
_cell.length_c   1.000
_cell.angle_alpha   90.00
_cell.angle_beta   90.00
_cell.angle_gamma   90.00
#
_symmetry.space_group_name_H-M   'P 1'
#
loop_
_entity.id
_entity.type
_entity.pdbx_description
1 polymer ?
#
loop_
_entity_poly.entity_id
_entity_poly.type
_entity_poly.pdbx_seq_one_letter_code
_entity_poly.pdbx_strand_id
1 'polypeptide(L)'
;MMLGCSADAIKGILGVYPATYADDDMKSALDALASLNPKPIEACTPVEARQQPTPVDAVRKVMQERNISIASHVAAIQTRDIEIRGAEGHNPARLYTPPGNGPFPAVLYRHLKGNGGRFGNLMLAV
;
A
#
# COMPACT_ATOMS: atom_id res chain seq x y z
N MET A 1 20.63 23.30 12.95
CA MET A 1 21.76 22.49 12.46
C MET A 1 21.65 21.12 13.11
N MET A 2 21.32 20.08 12.33
CA MET A 2 21.02 18.74 12.81
C MET A 2 22.29 17.92 13.07
N LEU A 3 22.45 17.43 14.30
CA LEU A 3 23.44 16.41 14.70
C LEU A 3 22.88 15.01 14.42
N GLY A 4 22.66 14.67 13.14
CA GLY A 4 22.10 13.36 12.71
C GLY A 4 23.10 12.36 12.11
N CYS A 5 24.34 12.76 11.83
CA CYS A 5 25.18 12.01 10.88
C CYS A 5 25.79 10.68 11.38
N SER A 6 25.73 10.34 12.67
CA SER A 6 26.47 9.17 13.20
C SER A 6 25.62 7.90 13.34
N ALA A 7 24.38 8.02 13.84
CA ALA A 7 23.55 6.84 14.10
C ALA A 7 23.01 6.21 12.80
N ASP A 8 22.64 7.03 11.82
CA ASP A 8 22.10 6.54 10.55
C ASP A 8 23.20 5.95 9.66
N ALA A 9 24.42 6.49 9.74
CA ALA A 9 25.59 5.92 9.07
C ALA A 9 25.94 4.52 9.60
N ILE A 10 25.88 4.31 10.93
CA ILE A 10 26.14 3.01 11.54
C ILE A 10 25.05 1.99 11.17
N LYS A 11 23.77 2.39 11.19
CA LYS A 11 22.66 1.52 10.74
C LYS A 11 22.77 1.16 9.25
N GLY A 12 23.24 2.09 8.42
CA GLY A 12 23.49 1.86 7.01
C GLY A 12 24.63 0.86 6.76
N ILE A 13 25.76 0.99 7.48
CA ILE A 13 26.90 0.05 7.39
C ILE A 13 26.51 -1.36 7.86
N LEU A 14 25.66 -1.46 8.88
CA LEU A 14 25.20 -2.74 9.42
C LEU A 14 24.06 -3.38 8.59
N GLY A 15 23.62 -2.75 7.49
CA GLY A 15 22.52 -3.25 6.65
C GLY A 15 21.17 -3.27 7.36
N VAL A 16 21.04 -2.55 8.48
CA VAL A 16 19.82 -2.50 9.31
C VAL A 16 18.90 -1.34 8.88
N TYR A 17 19.39 -0.45 8.00
CA TYR A 17 18.58 0.60 7.40
C TYR A 17 18.07 0.15 6.02
N PRO A 18 16.77 -0.13 5.86
CA PRO A 18 16.24 -0.65 4.60
C PRO A 18 16.39 0.34 3.42
N ALA A 19 16.61 1.63 3.71
CA ALA A 19 16.78 2.66 2.68
C ALA A 19 18.20 2.74 2.09
N THR A 20 19.16 1.94 2.56
CA THR A 20 20.56 2.02 2.08
C THR A 20 20.73 1.53 0.64
N TYR A 21 19.88 0.61 0.18
CA TYR A 21 19.88 0.09 -1.20
C TYR A 21 18.63 0.47 -1.99
N ALA A 22 17.76 1.28 -1.40
CA ALA A 22 16.55 1.76 -2.04
C ALA A 22 16.91 2.82 -3.09
N ASP A 23 16.19 2.81 -4.23
CA ASP A 23 16.16 3.99 -5.09
C ASP A 23 15.58 5.21 -4.35
N ASP A 24 15.79 6.41 -4.88
CA ASP A 24 15.47 7.67 -4.18
C ASP A 24 13.97 7.79 -3.83
N ASP A 25 13.09 7.27 -4.69
CA ASP A 25 11.65 7.30 -4.46
C ASP A 25 11.24 6.31 -3.36
N MET A 26 11.80 5.10 -3.38
CA MET A 26 11.58 4.11 -2.33
C MET A 26 12.14 4.58 -0.99
N LYS A 27 13.32 5.22 -0.98
CA LYS A 27 13.88 5.85 0.22
C LYS A 27 12.94 6.90 0.80
N SER A 28 12.38 7.74 -0.06
CA SER A 28 11.42 8.77 0.34
C SER A 28 10.14 8.18 0.94
N ALA A 29 9.65 7.07 0.37
CA ALA A 29 8.50 6.35 0.92
C ALA A 29 8.82 5.70 2.29
N LEU A 30 10.01 5.13 2.46
CA LEU A 30 10.45 4.54 3.72
C LEU A 30 10.63 5.60 4.82
N ASP A 31 11.24 6.74 4.49
CA ASP A 31 11.42 7.86 5.42
C ASP A 31 10.05 8.47 5.81
N ALA A 32 9.13 8.61 4.84
CA ALA A 32 7.77 9.04 5.11
C ALA A 32 7.04 8.05 6.02
N LEU A 33 7.15 6.74 5.79
CA LEU A 33 6.54 5.73 6.66
C LEU A 33 7.12 5.78 8.08
N ALA A 34 8.43 5.91 8.22
CA ALA A 34 9.09 6.06 9.53
C ALA A 34 8.58 7.30 10.27
N SER A 35 8.35 8.41 9.56
CA SER A 35 7.82 9.64 10.16
C SER A 35 6.38 9.50 10.70
N LEU A 36 5.62 8.50 10.24
CA LEU A 36 4.30 8.16 10.77
C LEU A 36 4.37 7.38 12.10
N ASN A 37 5.57 7.08 12.60
CA ASN A 37 5.84 6.37 13.84
C ASN A 37 5.03 5.07 14.01
N PRO A 38 5.08 4.14 13.03
CA PRO A 38 4.40 2.86 13.16
C PRO A 38 5.00 2.06 14.31
N LYS A 39 4.16 1.32 15.03
CA LYS A 39 4.61 0.33 16.01
C LYS A 39 5.17 -0.89 15.27
N PRO A 40 6.19 -1.56 15.83
CA PRO A 40 6.61 -2.87 15.35
C PRO A 40 5.42 -3.85 15.35
N ILE A 41 5.28 -4.63 14.28
CA ILE A 41 4.06 -5.42 14.04
C ILE A 41 3.93 -6.59 15.03
N GLU A 42 5.07 -7.13 15.48
CA GLU A 42 5.21 -8.16 16.50
C GLU A 42 4.81 -7.68 17.90
N ALA A 43 4.82 -6.36 18.13
CA ALA A 43 4.36 -5.74 19.37
C ALA A 43 2.87 -5.37 19.33
N CYS A 44 2.19 -5.58 18.21
CA CYS A 44 0.78 -5.22 18.02
C CYS A 44 -0.13 -6.45 18.15
N THR A 45 -1.32 -6.26 18.73
CA THR A 45 -2.41 -7.23 18.52
C THR A 45 -2.84 -7.24 17.04
N PRO A 46 -3.49 -8.30 16.55
CA PRO A 46 -3.98 -8.33 15.16
C PRO A 46 -4.96 -7.19 14.82
N VAL A 47 -5.68 -6.65 15.80
CA VAL A 47 -6.58 -5.52 15.60
C VAL A 47 -5.77 -4.23 15.44
N GLU A 48 -4.83 -3.98 16.35
CA GLU A 48 -3.96 -2.79 16.29
C GLU A 48 -3.07 -2.79 15.05
N ALA A 49 -2.51 -3.94 14.67
CA ALA A 49 -1.66 -4.08 13.50
C ALA A 49 -2.39 -3.69 12.19
N ARG A 50 -3.72 -3.88 12.13
CA ARG A 50 -4.54 -3.48 10.98
C ARG A 50 -4.87 -1.99 10.95
N GLN A 51 -4.63 -1.28 12.04
CA GLN A 51 -4.82 0.17 12.17
C GLN A 51 -3.49 0.93 12.08
N GLN A 52 -2.36 0.23 12.04
CA GLN A 52 -1.05 0.88 11.86
C GLN A 52 -0.95 1.55 10.49
N PRO A 53 -0.17 2.65 10.38
CA PRO A 53 0.15 3.27 9.10
C PRO A 53 0.65 2.27 8.06
N THR A 54 0.20 2.43 6.83
CA THR A 54 0.56 1.54 5.72
C THR A 54 1.51 2.23 4.74
N PRO A 55 2.18 1.49 3.84
CA PRO A 55 2.95 2.10 2.75
C PRO A 55 2.13 3.07 1.87
N VAL A 56 0.82 2.85 1.75
CA VAL A 56 -0.08 3.76 1.01
C VAL A 56 -0.17 5.13 1.68
N ASP A 57 -0.17 5.18 3.01
CA ASP A 57 -0.21 6.44 3.76
C ASP A 57 1.11 7.21 3.61
N ALA A 58 2.23 6.49 3.58
CA ALA A 58 3.55 7.06 3.32
C ALA A 58 3.64 7.68 1.92
N VAL A 59 3.20 6.95 0.88
CA VAL A 59 3.15 7.49 -0.49
C VAL A 59 2.21 8.71 -0.57
N ARG A 60 1.04 8.66 0.09
CA ARG A 60 0.12 9.81 0.12
C ARG A 60 0.77 11.05 0.74
N LYS A 61 1.54 10.88 1.83
CA LYS A 61 2.31 11.95 2.47
C LYS A 61 3.35 12.53 1.49
N VAL A 62 4.14 11.69 0.83
CA VAL A 62 5.13 12.14 -0.18
C VAL A 62 4.45 12.90 -1.33
N MET A 63 3.32 12.39 -1.83
CA MET A 63 2.57 13.08 -2.89
C MET A 63 2.09 14.46 -2.45
N GLN A 64 1.59 14.60 -1.22
CA GLN A 64 1.18 15.89 -0.67
C GLN A 64 2.35 16.86 -0.54
N GLU A 65 3.47 16.41 0.02
CA GLU A 65 4.68 17.24 0.20
C GLU A 65 5.28 17.70 -1.13
N ARG A 66 5.20 16.87 -2.16
CA ARG A 66 5.73 17.15 -3.50
C ARG A 66 4.69 17.75 -4.45
N ASN A 67 3.46 18.00 -4.00
CA ASN A 67 2.34 18.46 -4.83
C ASN A 67 2.09 17.59 -6.08
N ILE A 68 2.25 16.27 -5.94
CA ILE A 68 2.00 15.30 -7.01
C ILE A 68 0.50 14.96 -7.03
N SER A 69 -0.15 15.17 -8.18
CA SER A 69 -1.55 14.78 -8.39
C SER A 69 -1.67 13.36 -8.94
N ILE A 70 -2.80 12.72 -8.67
CA ILE A 70 -3.14 11.42 -9.28
C ILE A 70 -3.38 11.63 -10.77
N ALA A 71 -2.82 10.75 -11.61
CA ALA A 71 -2.99 10.84 -13.04
C ALA A 71 -4.47 10.71 -13.46
N SER A 72 -4.91 11.53 -14.41
CA SER A 72 -6.31 11.65 -14.83
C SER A 72 -6.92 10.33 -15.34
N HIS A 73 -6.14 9.46 -15.96
CA HIS A 73 -6.60 8.16 -16.43
C HIS A 73 -6.97 7.20 -15.28
N VAL A 74 -6.30 7.30 -14.14
CA VAL A 74 -6.65 6.54 -12.93
C VAL A 74 -7.99 7.03 -12.36
N ALA A 75 -8.23 8.35 -12.41
CA ALA A 75 -9.49 8.94 -11.95
C ALA A 75 -10.69 8.58 -12.84
N ALA A 76 -10.45 8.17 -14.09
CA ALA A 76 -11.50 7.76 -15.04
C ALA A 76 -11.97 6.31 -14.84
N ILE A 77 -11.30 5.52 -13.99
CA ILE A 77 -11.68 4.12 -13.73
C ILE A 77 -12.98 4.06 -12.92
N GLN A 78 -13.98 3.39 -13.47
CA GLN A 78 -15.23 3.13 -12.75
C GLN A 78 -15.01 2.01 -11.74
N THR A 79 -15.43 2.25 -10.50
CA THR A 79 -15.29 1.29 -9.41
C THR A 79 -16.66 0.86 -8.91
N ARG A 80 -16.90 -0.45 -8.78
CA ARG A 80 -18.16 -0.98 -8.24
C ARG A 80 -17.91 -2.14 -7.30
N ASP A 81 -18.54 -2.13 -6.14
CA ASP A 81 -18.57 -3.30 -5.25
C ASP A 81 -19.63 -4.29 -5.73
N ILE A 82 -19.27 -5.57 -5.79
CA ILE A 82 -20.11 -6.68 -6.24
C ILE A 82 -20.00 -7.85 -5.26
N GLU A 83 -20.97 -8.75 -5.29
CA GLU A 83 -20.88 -10.04 -4.62
C GLU A 83 -20.80 -11.17 -5.64
N ILE A 84 -19.83 -12.07 -5.44
CA ILE A 84 -19.64 -13.26 -6.27
C ILE A 84 -20.10 -14.47 -5.44
N ARG A 85 -21.05 -15.24 -5.97
CA ARG A 85 -21.45 -16.51 -5.34
C ARG A 85 -20.32 -17.52 -5.46
N GLY A 86 -19.83 -18.01 -4.32
CA GLY A 86 -18.86 -19.09 -4.22
C GLY A 86 -19.44 -20.33 -3.54
N ALA A 87 -18.66 -21.39 -3.48
CA ALA A 87 -19.05 -22.67 -2.89
C ALA A 87 -19.45 -22.56 -1.40
N GLU A 88 -18.76 -21.70 -0.65
CA GLU A 88 -18.95 -21.49 0.80
C GLU A 88 -19.73 -20.20 1.12
N GLY A 89 -20.44 -19.63 0.14
CA GLY A 89 -21.24 -18.42 0.31
C GLY A 89 -20.82 -17.24 -0.56
N HIS A 90 -21.17 -16.03 -0.14
CA HIS A 90 -20.97 -14.80 -0.91
C HIS A 90 -19.57 -14.23 -0.68
N ASN A 91 -18.83 -13.98 -1.76
CA ASN A 91 -17.50 -13.39 -1.74
C ASN A 91 -17.59 -11.93 -2.20
N PRO A 92 -17.32 -10.94 -1.32
CA PRO A 92 -17.28 -9.55 -1.74
C PRO A 92 -16.10 -9.33 -2.67
N ALA A 93 -16.36 -8.62 -3.77
CA ALA A 93 -15.36 -8.21 -4.73
C ALA A 93 -15.55 -6.77 -5.18
N ARG A 94 -14.50 -6.15 -5.71
CA ARG A 94 -14.52 -4.82 -6.31
C ARG A 94 -14.11 -4.89 -7.77
N LEU A 95 -15.00 -4.43 -8.64
CA LEU A 95 -14.77 -4.32 -10.06
C LEU A 95 -14.14 -2.96 -10.40
N TYR A 96 -13.07 -2.98 -11.18
CA TYR A 96 -12.44 -1.80 -11.76
C TYR A 96 -12.56 -1.89 -13.28
N THR A 97 -13.26 -0.92 -13.89
CA THR A 97 -13.51 -0.90 -15.33
C THR A 97 -12.92 0.38 -15.94
N PRO A 98 -12.01 0.28 -16.93
CA PRO A 98 -11.48 1.43 -17.64
C PRO A 98 -12.56 2.05 -18.55
N PRO A 99 -12.41 3.32 -18.96
CA PRO A 99 -13.30 3.93 -19.94
C PRO A 99 -13.16 3.24 -21.31
N GLY A 100 -14.27 3.09 -22.03
CA GLY A 100 -14.32 2.55 -23.39
C GLY A 100 -15.46 1.56 -23.61
N ASN A 101 -15.60 1.10 -24.85
CA ASN A 101 -16.57 0.07 -25.22
C ASN A 101 -15.84 -1.28 -25.30
N GLY A 102 -16.23 -2.22 -24.42
CA GLY A 102 -15.66 -3.56 -24.36
C GLY A 102 -16.06 -4.47 -25.54
N PRO A 103 -15.81 -5.78 -25.44
CA PRO A 103 -15.41 -6.52 -24.24
C PRO A 103 -13.94 -6.31 -23.87
N PHE A 104 -13.66 -6.25 -22.56
CA PHE A 104 -12.29 -6.17 -22.04
C PHE A 104 -11.86 -7.50 -21.41
N PRO A 105 -10.55 -7.84 -21.43
CA PRO A 105 -10.01 -9.02 -20.75
C PRO A 105 -9.99 -8.83 -19.23
N ALA A 106 -10.48 -9.82 -18.48
CA ALA A 106 -10.52 -9.73 -17.02
C ALA A 106 -9.27 -10.30 -16.33
N VAL A 107 -8.77 -9.60 -15.31
CA VAL A 107 -7.72 -10.04 -14.38
C VAL A 107 -8.28 -10.14 -12.97
N LEU A 108 -8.18 -11.34 -12.39
CA LEU A 108 -8.52 -11.58 -11.00
C LEU A 108 -7.34 -11.22 -10.10
N TYR A 109 -7.47 -10.16 -9.31
CA TYR A 109 -6.48 -9.75 -8.32
C TYR A 109 -6.95 -10.04 -6.90
N ARG A 110 -6.20 -10.89 -6.19
CA ARG A 110 -6.42 -11.13 -4.76
C ARG A 110 -5.34 -10.42 -3.96
N HIS A 111 -5.70 -9.37 -3.25
CA HIS A 111 -4.76 -8.68 -2.38
C HIS A 111 -4.44 -9.52 -1.13
N LEU A 112 -3.16 -9.68 -0.83
CA LEU A 112 -2.69 -10.30 0.40
C LEU A 112 -2.75 -9.25 1.50
N LYS A 113 -3.61 -9.46 2.51
CA LYS A 113 -3.56 -8.62 3.71
C LYS A 113 -2.43 -9.12 4.61
N GLY A 114 -1.53 -8.23 5.03
CA GLY A 114 -0.58 -8.53 6.11
C GLY A 114 -1.31 -9.04 7.35
N ASN A 115 -0.72 -10.02 8.04
CA ASN A 115 -1.23 -10.72 9.25
C ASN A 115 -2.19 -11.90 9.02
N GLY A 116 -1.88 -12.77 8.06
CA GLY A 116 -2.08 -14.23 8.17
C GLY A 116 -3.48 -14.81 8.45
N GLY A 117 -4.57 -14.04 8.37
CA GLY A 117 -5.85 -14.51 8.92
C GLY A 117 -7.11 -14.36 8.06
N ARG A 118 -7.20 -13.37 7.16
CA ARG A 118 -8.35 -13.18 6.29
C ARG A 118 -7.93 -12.44 5.03
N PHE A 119 -8.17 -13.04 3.87
CA PHE A 119 -8.00 -12.36 2.58
C PHE A 119 -8.84 -11.09 2.57
N GLY A 120 -8.31 -9.99 2.01
CA GLY A 120 -9.11 -8.80 1.74
C GLY A 120 -10.14 -9.08 0.64
N ASN A 121 -11.00 -8.10 0.37
CA ASN A 121 -11.95 -8.19 -0.74
C ASN A 121 -11.21 -8.50 -2.05
N LEU A 122 -11.78 -9.41 -2.83
CA LEU A 122 -11.27 -9.75 -4.15
C LEU A 122 -11.39 -8.52 -5.06
N MET A 123 -10.39 -8.22 -5.87
CA MET A 123 -10.52 -7.17 -6.88
C MET A 123 -10.55 -7.84 -8.25
N LEU A 124 -11.57 -7.54 -9.04
CA LEU A 124 -11.62 -7.91 -10.44
C LEU A 124 -11.30 -6.66 -11.24
N ALA A 125 -10.16 -6.64 -11.93
CA ALA A 125 -9.90 -5.63 -12.95
C ALA A 125 -10.43 -6.20 -14.27
N VAL A 126 -11.26 -5.43 -14.98
CA VAL A 126 -11.73 -5.75 -16.34
C VAL A 126 -11.05 -4.82 -17.31
#